data_AF-A0A957RW62-F1
#
_entry.id   AF-A0A957RW62-F1
#
_cell.length_a   1.000
_cell.length_b   1.000
_cell.length_c   1.000
_cell.angle_alpha   90.00
_cell.angle_beta   90.00
_cell.angle_gamma   90.00
#
_symmetry.space_group_name_H-M   'P 1'
#
loop_
_entity.id
_entity.type
_entity.pdbx_description
1 polymer ?
#
loop_
_entity_poly.entity_id
_entity_poly.type
_entity_poly.pdbx_seq_one_letter_code
_entity_poly.pdbx_strand_id
1 'polypeptide(L)'
;LPTVIGRDELLVSFMGLYVELGIVTDILMAGYGVQRARGVKVLNPYLGDERRAELEAALQLNGLNAASLVMAHMALAGVVREHGPLIAERYGFAYPAALEEAVLRYVARELHETEKQE
;
A
#
# COMPACT_ATOMS: atom_id res chain seq x y z
N LEU A 1 5.15 9.73 -1.44
CA LEU A 1 5.22 9.74 0.03
C LEU A 1 6.28 10.68 0.60
N PRO A 2 7.61 10.51 0.38
CA PRO A 2 8.60 11.24 1.18
C PRO A 2 8.51 12.77 1.05
N THR A 3 8.32 13.27 -0.18
CA THR A 3 8.14 14.71 -0.44
C THR A 3 6.93 15.32 0.26
N VAL A 4 5.86 14.55 0.47
CA VAL A 4 4.63 15.05 1.10
C VAL A 4 4.81 15.06 2.63
N ILE A 5 5.42 14.02 3.17
CA ILE A 5 5.77 13.94 4.61
C ILE A 5 6.76 15.03 4.99
N GLY A 6 7.84 15.22 4.22
CA GLY A 6 8.82 16.28 4.48
C GLY A 6 8.32 17.72 4.30
N ARG A 7 7.08 17.90 3.82
CA ARG A 7 6.41 19.20 3.75
C ARG A 7 5.31 19.37 4.81
N ASP A 8 5.18 18.40 5.72
CA ASP A 8 4.11 18.33 6.73
C ASP A 8 2.68 18.36 6.14
N GLU A 9 2.53 17.89 4.90
CA GLU A 9 1.26 17.86 4.18
C GLU A 9 0.47 16.58 4.54
N LEU A 10 0.17 16.39 5.84
CA LEU A 10 -0.38 15.13 6.37
C LEU A 10 -1.71 14.73 5.74
N LEU A 11 -2.57 15.70 5.40
CA LEU A 11 -3.84 15.43 4.71
C LEU A 11 -3.62 14.91 3.29
N VAL A 12 -2.64 15.46 2.58
CA VAL A 12 -2.29 14.99 1.23
C VAL A 12 -1.73 13.57 1.29
N SER A 13 -0.90 13.27 2.31
CA SER A 13 -0.41 11.90 2.52
C SER A 13 -1.55 10.94 2.80
N PHE A 14 -2.49 11.31 3.68
CA PHE A 14 -3.66 10.51 3.98
C PHE A 14 -4.55 10.26 2.75
N MET A 15 -4.73 11.26 1.88
CA MET A 15 -5.42 11.07 0.60
C MET A 15 -4.66 10.11 -0.33
N GLY A 16 -3.33 10.21 -0.36
CA GLY A 16 -2.48 9.28 -1.09
C GLY A 16 -2.66 7.83 -0.61
N LEU A 17 -2.80 7.62 0.69
CA LEU A 17 -3.04 6.30 1.28
C LEU A 17 -4.33 5.66 0.75
N TYR A 18 -5.39 6.45 0.56
CA TYR A 18 -6.64 5.96 -0.03
C TYR A 18 -6.48 5.52 -1.49
N VAL A 19 -5.68 6.25 -2.28
CA VAL A 19 -5.37 5.89 -3.67
C VAL A 19 -4.62 4.57 -3.72
N GLU A 20 -3.58 4.43 -2.88
CA GLU A 20 -2.79 3.21 -2.79
C GLU A 20 -3.64 2.02 -2.35
N LEU A 21 -4.49 2.20 -1.33
CA LEU A 21 -5.43 1.16 -0.90
C LEU A 21 -6.32 0.68 -2.06
N GLY A 22 -6.83 1.60 -2.89
CA GLY A 22 -7.62 1.24 -4.06
C GLY A 22 -6.86 0.35 -5.03
N ILE A 23 -5.61 0.71 -5.33
CA ILE A 23 -4.73 -0.05 -6.23
C ILE A 23 -4.41 -1.44 -5.65
N VAL A 24 -4.02 -1.53 -4.38
CA VAL A 24 -3.70 -2.80 -3.72
C VAL A 24 -4.93 -3.72 -3.70
N THR A 25 -6.09 -3.15 -3.38
CA THR A 25 -7.35 -3.89 -3.38
C THR A 25 -7.64 -4.49 -4.76
N ASP A 26 -7.46 -3.71 -5.83
CA ASP A 26 -7.67 -4.17 -7.20
C ASP A 26 -6.66 -5.25 -7.60
N ILE A 27 -5.39 -5.12 -7.22
CA ILE A 27 -4.36 -6.15 -7.42
C ILE A 27 -4.77 -7.46 -6.74
N LEU A 28 -5.18 -7.42 -5.47
CA LEU A 28 -5.58 -8.62 -4.73
C LEU A 28 -6.83 -9.26 -5.33
N MET A 29 -7.88 -8.49 -5.61
CA MET A 29 -9.11 -9.04 -6.20
C MET A 29 -8.81 -9.68 -7.56
N ALA A 30 -8.13 -8.95 -8.45
CA ALA A 30 -7.77 -9.46 -9.77
C ALA A 30 -6.87 -10.70 -9.67
N GLY A 31 -5.86 -10.65 -8.80
CA GLY A 31 -4.88 -11.71 -8.59
C GLY A 31 -5.46 -13.00 -7.99
N TYR A 32 -6.57 -12.89 -7.25
CA TYR A 32 -7.28 -14.04 -6.71
C TYR A 32 -8.49 -14.47 -7.57
N GLY A 33 -8.66 -13.91 -8.76
CA GLY A 33 -9.72 -14.28 -9.70
C GLY A 33 -11.11 -13.77 -9.31
N VAL A 34 -11.16 -12.75 -8.46
CA VAL A 34 -12.40 -12.13 -7.99
C VAL A 34 -12.70 -10.90 -8.85
N GLN A 35 -13.86 -10.91 -9.51
CA GLN A 35 -14.37 -9.75 -10.23
C GLN A 35 -15.52 -9.09 -9.46
N ARG A 36 -15.44 -7.77 -9.28
CA ARG A 36 -16.53 -6.99 -8.71
C ARG A 36 -17.71 -6.94 -9.67
N ALA A 37 -18.79 -7.61 -9.31
CA ALA A 37 -20.06 -7.56 -10.04
C ALA A 37 -21.00 -6.42 -9.58
N ARG A 38 -20.68 -5.73 -8.47
CA ARG A 38 -21.51 -4.67 -7.87
C ARG A 38 -20.68 -3.42 -7.56
N GLY A 39 -21.36 -2.29 -7.33
CA GLY A 39 -20.74 -0.97 -7.16
C GLY A 39 -19.68 -0.87 -6.06
N VAL A 40 -18.85 0.17 -6.16
CA VAL A 40 -17.61 0.42 -5.39
C VAL A 40 -17.74 0.41 -3.85
N LYS A 41 -18.96 0.42 -3.32
CA LYS A 41 -19.26 0.43 -1.87
C LYS A 41 -19.34 -0.96 -1.23
N VAL A 42 -19.23 -2.04 -2.01
CA VAL A 42 -19.20 -3.41 -1.51
C VAL A 42 -17.81 -3.97 -1.76
N LEU A 43 -16.99 -4.06 -0.71
CA LEU A 43 -15.61 -4.57 -0.81
C LEU A 43 -15.42 -5.90 -0.07
N ASN A 44 -15.80 -5.95 1.20
CA ASN A 44 -15.44 -7.05 2.10
C ASN A 44 -15.72 -8.46 1.55
N PRO A 45 -16.87 -8.74 0.89
CA PRO A 45 -17.11 -10.08 0.33
C PRO A 45 -16.13 -10.51 -0.77
N TYR A 46 -15.45 -9.56 -1.42
CA TYR A 46 -14.52 -9.82 -2.52
C TYR A 46 -13.08 -10.08 -2.06
N LEU A 47 -12.73 -9.68 -0.83
CA LEU A 47 -11.39 -9.90 -0.27
C LEU A 47 -11.26 -11.23 0.49
N GLY A 48 -12.37 -11.73 1.04
CA GLY A 48 -12.33 -12.79 2.04
C GLY A 48 -11.77 -12.29 3.37
N ASP A 49 -11.82 -13.12 4.41
CA ASP A 49 -11.47 -12.69 5.77
C ASP A 49 -9.97 -12.40 5.96
N GLU A 50 -9.10 -13.21 5.36
CA GLU A 50 -7.65 -13.10 5.50
C GLU A 50 -7.11 -11.79 4.92
N ARG A 51 -7.34 -11.53 3.62
CA ARG A 51 -6.85 -10.32 2.94
C ARG A 51 -7.51 -9.05 3.47
N ARG A 52 -8.77 -9.16 3.91
CA ARG A 52 -9.45 -8.06 4.60
C ARG A 52 -8.72 -7.72 5.91
N ALA A 53 -8.44 -8.72 6.75
CA ALA A 53 -7.76 -8.50 8.01
C ALA A 53 -6.37 -7.89 7.81
N GLU A 54 -5.65 -8.33 6.78
CA GLU A 54 -4.35 -7.77 6.41
C GLU A 54 -4.42 -6.30 5.99
N LEU A 55 -5.37 -5.93 5.13
CA LEU A 55 -5.58 -4.52 4.74
C LEU A 55 -6.07 -3.67 5.92
N GLU A 56 -6.97 -4.21 6.75
CA GLU A 56 -7.44 -3.53 7.97
C GLU A 56 -6.27 -3.29 8.95
N ALA A 57 -5.36 -4.25 9.10
CA ALA A 57 -4.16 -4.12 9.93
C ALA A 57 -3.17 -3.09 9.34
N ALA A 58 -2.96 -3.09 8.02
CA ALA A 58 -2.11 -2.13 7.33
C ALA A 58 -2.59 -0.68 7.50
N LEU A 59 -3.88 -0.47 7.70
CA LEU A 59 -4.51 0.85 7.86
C LEU A 59 -4.76 1.24 9.33
N GLN A 60 -4.21 0.49 10.29
CA GLN A 60 -4.37 0.80 11.70
C GLN A 60 -3.52 2.04 12.09
N LEU A 61 -4.11 3.22 11.91
CA LEU A 61 -3.47 4.51 12.21
C LEU A 61 -3.60 4.88 13.69
N ASN A 62 -2.49 5.29 14.32
CA ASN A 62 -2.44 5.87 15.65
C ASN A 62 -2.50 7.40 15.59
N GLY A 63 -3.60 7.91 15.04
CA GLY A 63 -3.80 9.33 14.76
C GLY A 63 -3.18 9.79 13.43
N LEU A 64 -3.45 11.06 13.08
CA LEU A 64 -2.93 11.67 11.86
C LEU A 64 -1.59 12.36 12.15
N ASN A 65 -0.51 11.61 12.00
CA ASN A 65 0.87 12.09 12.15
C ASN A 65 1.78 11.39 11.13
N ALA A 66 2.95 11.98 10.89
CA ALA A 66 3.91 11.48 9.89
C ALA A 66 4.28 10.01 10.11
N ALA A 67 4.61 9.61 11.33
CA ALA A 67 5.00 8.24 11.65
C ALA A 67 3.87 7.23 11.34
N SER A 68 2.63 7.52 11.74
CA SER A 68 1.48 6.63 11.48
C SER A 68 1.20 6.51 9.99
N LEU A 69 1.29 7.62 9.24
CA LEU A 69 1.09 7.61 7.79
C LEU A 69 2.20 6.83 7.08
N VAL A 70 3.47 7.08 7.41
CA VAL A 70 4.61 6.32 6.86
C VAL A 70 4.43 4.83 7.11
N MET A 71 4.09 4.42 8.34
CA MET A 71 3.84 3.02 8.65
C MET A 71 2.72 2.42 7.79
N ALA A 72 1.59 3.12 7.63
CA ALA A 72 0.47 2.61 6.83
C ALA A 72 0.81 2.47 5.34
N HIS A 73 1.50 3.45 4.75
CA HIS A 73 1.97 3.37 3.37
C HIS A 73 2.96 2.21 3.17
N MET A 74 3.90 2.04 4.09
CA MET A 74 4.87 0.94 4.04
C MET A 74 4.21 -0.42 4.28
N ALA A 75 3.16 -0.48 5.10
CA ALA A 75 2.38 -1.69 5.31
C ALA A 75 1.64 -2.11 4.03
N LEU A 76 1.00 -1.17 3.32
CA LEU A 76 0.39 -1.46 2.00
C LEU A 76 1.42 -1.92 0.97
N ALA A 77 2.62 -1.34 0.96
CA ALA A 77 3.72 -1.83 0.12
C ALA A 77 4.14 -3.26 0.51
N GLY A 78 4.10 -3.58 1.80
CA GLY A 78 4.32 -4.94 2.33
C GLY A 78 3.32 -5.96 1.76
N VAL A 79 2.03 -5.62 1.74
CA VAL A 79 0.97 -6.45 1.15
C VAL A 79 1.26 -6.75 -0.33
N VAL A 80 1.69 -5.74 -1.10
CA VAL A 80 2.06 -5.95 -2.51
C VAL A 80 3.29 -6.83 -2.64
N ARG A 81 4.27 -6.69 -1.76
CA ARG A 81 5.49 -7.50 -1.77
C ARG A 81 5.23 -8.96 -1.42
N GLU A 82 4.24 -9.23 -0.56
CA GLU A 82 3.81 -10.58 -0.20
C GLU A 82 3.01 -11.25 -1.32
N HIS A 83 1.99 -10.56 -1.86
CA HIS A 83 1.08 -11.14 -2.83
C HIS A 83 1.51 -10.98 -4.29
N GLY A 84 2.23 -9.91 -4.61
CA GLY A 84 2.62 -9.53 -5.97
C GLY A 84 3.41 -10.62 -6.71
N PRO A 85 4.45 -11.23 -6.12
CA PRO A 85 5.19 -12.32 -6.74
C PRO A 85 4.31 -13.55 -7.02
N LEU A 86 3.43 -13.91 -6.07
CA LEU A 86 2.51 -15.05 -6.22
C LEU A 86 1.49 -14.83 -7.33
N ILE A 87 0.97 -13.61 -7.44
CA ILE A 87 0.06 -13.21 -8.51
C ILE A 87 0.80 -13.20 -9.85
N ALA A 88 2.02 -12.66 -9.90
CA ALA A 88 2.85 -12.63 -11.09
C ALA A 88 3.12 -14.04 -11.64
N GLU A 89 3.50 -14.97 -10.76
CA GLU A 89 3.68 -16.37 -11.08
C GLU A 89 2.39 -16.99 -11.63
N ARG A 90 1.26 -16.78 -10.93
CA ARG A 90 -0.05 -17.34 -11.31
C ARG A 90 -0.50 -16.94 -12.71
N TYR A 91 -0.27 -15.69 -13.10
CA TYR A 91 -0.70 -15.16 -14.40
C TYR A 91 0.41 -15.15 -15.46
N GLY A 92 1.60 -15.65 -15.14
CA GLY A 92 2.72 -15.78 -16.08
C GLY A 92 3.32 -14.44 -16.52
N PHE A 93 3.31 -13.42 -15.67
CA PHE A 93 4.01 -12.16 -15.92
C PHE A 93 5.21 -11.98 -15.00
N ALA A 94 6.19 -11.18 -15.43
CA ALA A 94 7.37 -10.92 -14.62
C ALA A 94 7.06 -9.92 -13.50
N TYR A 95 7.30 -10.31 -12.24
CA TYR A 95 7.21 -9.39 -11.12
C TYR A 95 8.32 -8.32 -11.21
N PRO A 96 8.01 -7.02 -11.10
CA PRO A 96 9.00 -5.95 -11.25
C PRO A 96 9.84 -5.75 -9.98
N ALA A 97 10.47 -6.81 -9.46
CA ALA A 97 11.23 -6.81 -8.21
C ALA A 97 12.32 -5.73 -8.16
N ALA A 98 13.03 -5.51 -9.28
CA ALA A 98 14.08 -4.49 -9.35
C ALA A 98 13.54 -3.07 -9.18
N LEU A 99 12.34 -2.79 -9.70
CA LEU A 99 11.68 -1.50 -9.54
C LEU A 99 11.16 -1.33 -8.11
N GLU A 100 10.48 -2.34 -7.57
CA GLU A 100 10.02 -2.34 -6.17
C GLU A 100 11.17 -2.00 -5.23
N GLU A 101 12.26 -2.75 -5.33
CA GLU A 101 13.44 -2.59 -4.48
C GLU A 101 14.10 -1.20 -4.67
N ALA A 102 14.16 -0.68 -5.90
CA ALA A 102 14.66 0.67 -6.15
C ALA A 102 13.80 1.76 -5.49
N VAL A 103 12.47 1.63 -5.56
CA VAL A 103 11.52 2.57 -4.94
C VAL A 103 11.59 2.50 -3.42
N LEU A 104 11.64 1.30 -2.84
CA LEU A 104 11.74 1.13 -1.38
C LEU A 104 13.04 1.73 -0.82
N ARG A 105 14.18 1.53 -1.52
CA ARG A 105 15.45 2.17 -1.14
C ARG A 105 15.40 3.69 -1.25
N TYR A 106 14.77 4.22 -2.29
CA TYR A 106 14.56 5.66 -2.43
C TYR A 106 13.75 6.18 -1.24
N VAL A 107 12.59 5.59 -0.96
CA VAL A 107 11.72 6.00 0.15
C VAL A 107 12.45 5.95 1.49
N ALA A 108 13.17 4.87 1.78
CA ALA A 108 13.94 4.73 3.02
C ALA A 108 15.00 5.82 3.18
N ARG A 109 15.72 6.16 2.10
CA ARG A 109 16.73 7.23 2.12
C ARG A 109 16.09 8.59 2.40
N GLU A 110 15.05 8.95 1.66
CA GLU A 110 14.43 10.28 1.79
C GLU A 110 13.75 10.47 3.16
N LEU A 111 13.14 9.41 3.73
CA LEU A 111 12.57 9.47 5.08
C LEU A 111 13.65 9.67 6.15
N HIS A 112 14.78 8.95 6.05
CA HIS A 112 15.91 9.12 6.97
C HIS A 112 16.55 10.51 6.88
N GLU A 113 16.56 11.12 5.69
CA GLU A 113 17.04 12.49 5.52
C GLU A 113 16.07 13.52 6.12
N THR A 114 14.76 13.25 6.07
CA THR A 114 13.73 14.11 6.66
C THR A 114 13.82 14.12 8.19
N GLU A 115 14.00 12.95 8.83
CA GLU A 115 14.16 12.84 10.29
C GLU A 115 15.38 13.59 10.85
N LYS A 116 16.42 13.82 10.04
CA LYS A 116 17.62 14.56 10.46
C LYS A 116 17.47 16.08 10.42
N GLN A 117 16.44 16.58 9.75
CA GLN A 117 16.19 18.02 9.58
C GLN A 117 15.25 18.59 10.64
N GLU A 118 14.59 17.72 11.43
CA GLU A 118 13.78 18.05 12.61
C GLU A 118 14.64 18.11 13.89
#